data_AF-A0A0S8KWQ3-F1
#
_entry.id   AF-A0A0S8KWQ3-F1
#
_cell.length_a   1.000
_cell.length_b   1.000
_cell.length_c   1.000
_cell.angle_alpha   90.00
_cell.angle_beta   90.00
_cell.angle_gamma   90.00
#
_symmetry.space_group_name_H-M   'P 1'
#
loop_
_entity.id
_entity.type
_entity.pdbx_description
1 polymer ?
#
loop_
_entity_poly.entity_id
_entity_poly.type
_entity_poly.pdbx_seq_one_letter_code
_entity_poly.pdbx_strand_id
1 'polypeptide(L)'
;MKGSKYSITRRSFIGKSSLSLASIAAAAFPAMCALVSPLEKKNNKLIPTVTGEVASNELGTTLMHEHILWFSGPRAEDPNYEPIPDNLIPETIDFALSLLNDAARVGIDTIVDLTPHRPIDLYEKIAKRTPVNIIVSTGFYRRLKSPSWKADMEDENQMEALMLKELTEGIDGTKIRAGIIKIAQEGGTLSDWEKKVFRAAARASKATGTPMATHTGNAFEQFDLLVKTGVNPHKILLSHVDVGRKGIPGELMTIAREGSYLEVDTFGQEFYTPWNELVAFIRSFCDAGFANKVIIDIDSNWHWENGQKVFEGAGPPYFDPNAASRTFAYMITDAVPRLLKSGFSMKEINTFLVDNPRNFFSNNDL
;
A
#
# COMPACT_ATOMS: atom_id res chain seq x y z
N MET A 1 22.64 50.42 0.82
CA MET A 1 21.67 51.36 0.21
C MET A 1 21.38 50.82 -1.19
N LYS A 2 20.19 50.41 -1.66
CA LYS A 2 18.76 50.66 -1.39
C LYS A 2 18.08 49.28 -1.60
N GLY A 3 17.09 48.77 -0.86
CA GLY A 3 15.92 49.41 -0.27
C GLY A 3 14.76 49.41 -1.28
N SER A 4 14.07 48.28 -1.47
CA SER A 4 12.77 48.24 -2.16
C SER A 4 11.77 47.46 -1.33
N LYS A 5 10.87 48.21 -0.68
CA LYS A 5 9.69 47.75 0.03
C LYS A 5 8.53 47.79 -0.96
N TYR A 6 7.73 46.73 -1.05
CA TYR A 6 6.37 46.82 -1.58
C TYR A 6 5.37 46.43 -0.50
N SER A 7 4.58 47.41 -0.10
CA SER A 7 3.46 47.34 0.84
C SER A 7 2.19 46.91 0.11
N ILE A 8 1.43 45.98 0.69
CA ILE A 8 0.07 45.65 0.24
C ILE A 8 -0.91 46.29 1.24
N THR A 9 -1.72 47.24 0.77
CA THR A 9 -2.79 47.89 1.53
C THR A 9 -4.13 47.19 1.35
N ARG A 10 -4.90 47.12 2.45
CA ARG A 10 -6.27 46.58 2.57
C ARG A 10 -7.34 47.64 2.24
N ARG A 11 -8.52 47.14 1.82
CA ARG A 11 -9.87 47.78 1.63
C ARG A 11 -10.07 48.46 0.27
N SER A 12 -11.17 48.29 -0.47
CA SER A 12 -12.61 48.06 -0.17
C SER A 12 -13.25 47.37 -1.40
N PHE A 13 -14.13 46.36 -1.33
CA PHE A 13 -15.52 46.24 -0.83
C PHE A 13 -16.60 47.02 -1.61
N ILE A 14 -17.68 46.30 -1.95
CA ILE A 14 -18.97 46.65 -2.58
C ILE A 14 -18.90 46.68 -4.13
N GLY A 15 -19.67 45.91 -4.90
CA GLY A 15 -20.80 45.03 -4.61
C GLY A 15 -21.61 44.89 -5.90
N LYS A 16 -22.08 43.69 -6.23
CA LYS A 16 -23.29 43.45 -7.03
C LYS A 16 -23.75 42.00 -6.80
N SER A 17 -24.81 41.92 -6.03
CA SER A 17 -25.69 40.77 -5.88
C SER A 17 -26.40 40.46 -7.20
N SER A 18 -26.60 39.19 -7.51
CA SER A 18 -27.94 38.58 -7.48
C SER A 18 -27.97 37.15 -8.05
N LEU A 19 -28.84 36.35 -7.42
CA LEU A 19 -29.55 35.17 -7.93
C LEU A 19 -28.79 33.84 -8.05
N SER A 20 -28.77 33.15 -6.90
CA SER A 20 -29.33 31.80 -6.69
C SER A 20 -29.80 31.04 -7.95
N LEU A 21 -29.20 29.88 -8.17
CA LEU A 21 -29.91 28.65 -8.52
C LEU A 21 -29.16 27.48 -7.86
N ALA A 22 -29.73 27.01 -6.77
CA ALA A 22 -29.42 25.71 -6.20
C ALA A 22 -29.90 24.60 -7.16
N SER A 23 -29.24 23.45 -7.02
CA SER A 23 -29.69 22.12 -7.47
C SER A 23 -29.39 21.74 -8.93
N ILE A 24 -28.58 20.69 -9.08
CA ILE A 24 -28.48 19.65 -10.14
C ILE A 24 -27.01 19.18 -10.12
N ALA A 25 -26.59 17.95 -9.86
CA ALA A 25 -27.24 16.73 -9.40
C ALA A 25 -26.13 15.91 -8.72
N ALA A 26 -26.35 15.46 -7.49
CA ALA A 26 -25.60 14.35 -6.94
C ALA A 26 -25.99 13.11 -7.75
N ALA A 27 -25.10 12.67 -8.65
CA ALA A 27 -25.28 11.41 -9.33
C ALA A 27 -25.17 10.31 -8.28
N ALA A 28 -26.32 9.73 -7.94
CA ALA A 28 -26.41 8.55 -7.11
C ALA A 28 -25.61 7.41 -7.76
N PHE A 29 -24.56 6.95 -7.07
CA PHE A 29 -23.97 5.65 -7.32
C PHE A 29 -25.08 4.60 -7.10
N PRO A 30 -25.44 3.77 -8.10
CA PRO A 30 -26.40 2.72 -7.85
C PRO A 30 -25.71 1.63 -7.02
N ALA A 31 -26.21 1.42 -5.80
CA ALA A 31 -25.95 0.21 -5.02
C ALA A 31 -26.46 -0.98 -5.83
N MET A 32 -25.54 -1.72 -6.45
CA MET A 32 -25.86 -2.88 -7.26
C MET A 32 -26.02 -4.09 -6.33
N CYS A 33 -27.26 -4.54 -6.13
CA CYS A 33 -27.54 -5.85 -5.55
C CYS A 33 -26.88 -6.92 -6.43
N ALA A 34 -25.94 -7.65 -5.86
CA ALA A 34 -25.31 -8.81 -6.49
C ALA A 34 -26.36 -9.90 -6.75
N LEU A 35 -26.54 -10.27 -8.01
CA LEU A 35 -27.14 -11.55 -8.38
C LEU A 35 -26.14 -12.65 -8.02
N VAL A 36 -26.38 -13.29 -6.87
CA VAL A 36 -25.59 -14.43 -6.40
C VAL A 36 -25.91 -15.65 -7.27
N SER A 37 -24.92 -16.11 -8.05
CA SER A 37 -24.95 -17.43 -8.68
C SER A 37 -24.71 -18.52 -7.62
N PRO A 38 -25.23 -19.75 -7.80
CA PRO A 38 -25.17 -20.77 -6.75
C PRO A 38 -23.77 -21.42 -6.66
N LEU A 39 -23.15 -21.25 -5.48
CA LEU A 39 -22.28 -22.21 -4.78
C LEU A 39 -21.12 -22.86 -5.55
N GLU A 40 -20.05 -22.11 -5.76
CA GLU A 40 -18.73 -22.64 -5.37
C GLU A 40 -18.51 -22.28 -3.90
N LYS A 41 -18.20 -23.27 -3.04
CA LYS A 41 -17.68 -22.99 -1.70
C LYS A 41 -16.29 -22.35 -1.86
N LYS A 42 -16.23 -21.05 -2.17
CA LYS A 42 -15.01 -20.27 -2.07
C LYS A 42 -14.64 -20.26 -0.58
N ASN A 43 -13.51 -20.87 -0.25
CA ASN A 43 -12.97 -20.85 1.11
C ASN A 43 -12.75 -19.39 1.51
N ASN A 44 -13.57 -18.89 2.42
CA ASN A 44 -13.42 -17.56 2.98
C ASN A 44 -12.36 -17.64 4.08
N LYS A 45 -11.10 -17.38 3.72
CA LYS A 45 -10.00 -17.33 4.69
C LYS A 45 -10.22 -16.11 5.60
N LEU A 46 -10.09 -16.33 6.90
CA LEU A 46 -10.08 -15.25 7.89
C LEU A 46 -8.70 -14.58 7.88
N ILE A 47 -8.70 -13.26 7.77
CA ILE A 47 -7.49 -12.44 7.64
C ILE A 47 -7.39 -11.58 8.89
N PRO A 48 -6.28 -11.64 9.63
CA PRO A 48 -6.06 -10.75 10.76
C PRO A 48 -6.06 -9.28 10.33
N THR A 49 -6.89 -8.48 10.99
CA THR A 49 -6.83 -7.02 10.99
C THR A 49 -6.53 -6.53 12.41
N VAL A 50 -6.26 -5.23 12.57
CA VAL A 50 -6.01 -4.62 13.89
C VAL A 50 -7.19 -4.79 14.87
N THR A 51 -8.43 -4.84 14.38
CA THR A 51 -9.66 -4.90 15.22
C THR A 51 -10.30 -6.29 15.26
N GLY A 52 -9.72 -7.29 14.63
CA GLY A 52 -10.28 -8.64 14.54
C GLY A 52 -10.03 -9.28 13.18
N GLU A 53 -10.59 -10.46 12.93
CA GLU A 53 -10.48 -11.09 11.62
C GLU A 53 -11.59 -10.63 10.68
N VAL A 54 -11.26 -10.46 9.40
CA VAL A 54 -12.22 -10.23 8.31
C VAL A 54 -12.15 -11.38 7.33
N ALA A 55 -13.29 -11.83 6.80
CA ALA A 55 -13.30 -12.85 5.78
C ALA A 55 -12.80 -12.27 4.44
N SER A 56 -12.08 -13.07 3.65
CA SER A 56 -11.52 -12.60 2.37
C SER A 56 -12.56 -12.06 1.38
N ASN A 57 -13.80 -12.55 1.45
CA ASN A 57 -14.92 -12.07 0.63
C ASN A 57 -15.60 -10.79 1.18
N GLU A 58 -15.18 -10.31 2.35
CA GLU A 58 -15.68 -9.11 3.02
C GLU A 58 -14.65 -7.97 3.03
N LEU A 59 -13.50 -8.16 2.36
CA LEU A 59 -12.49 -7.11 2.23
C LEU A 59 -12.97 -5.87 1.47
N GLY A 60 -13.91 -6.03 0.53
CA GLY A 60 -14.43 -4.93 -0.29
C GLY A 60 -13.37 -4.29 -1.18
N THR A 61 -13.51 -2.99 -1.44
CA THR A 61 -12.48 -2.21 -2.14
C THR A 61 -11.26 -2.10 -1.25
N THR A 62 -10.14 -2.64 -1.71
CA THR A 62 -8.93 -2.81 -0.91
C THR A 62 -7.75 -2.12 -1.57
N LEU A 63 -7.04 -1.30 -0.79
CA LEU A 63 -5.70 -0.82 -1.14
C LEU A 63 -4.68 -1.78 -0.50
N MET A 64 -3.87 -2.44 -1.32
CA MET A 64 -2.96 -3.52 -0.93
C MET A 64 -1.57 -3.04 -0.49
N HIS A 65 -1.24 -1.77 -0.73
CA HIS A 65 0.04 -1.20 -0.37
C HIS A 65 -0.05 0.27 0.01
N GLU A 66 -0.19 0.49 1.32
CA GLU A 66 -0.24 1.83 1.89
C GLU A 66 0.60 1.90 3.17
N HIS A 67 0.81 3.13 3.66
CA HIS A 67 1.48 3.39 4.93
C HIS A 67 0.67 4.42 5.74
N ILE A 68 0.01 3.97 6.81
CA ILE A 68 -0.82 4.80 7.68
C ILE A 68 0.08 5.67 8.56
N LEU A 69 1.07 5.05 9.18
CA LEU A 69 2.11 5.72 9.95
C LEU A 69 3.44 5.06 9.59
N TRP A 70 4.16 5.66 8.65
CA TRP A 70 5.53 5.23 8.39
C TRP A 70 6.40 5.64 9.58
N PHE A 71 6.83 4.67 10.35
CA PHE A 71 7.53 4.90 11.62
C PHE A 71 8.68 3.90 11.77
N SER A 72 9.92 4.35 11.55
CA SER A 72 11.10 3.56 11.93
C SER A 72 12.08 4.44 12.69
N GLY A 73 11.80 4.71 13.97
CA GLY A 73 12.79 5.28 14.89
C GLY A 73 13.69 4.22 15.52
N PRO A 74 14.86 4.61 16.04
CA PRO A 74 15.99 5.11 15.25
C PRO A 74 16.39 4.15 14.11
N ARG A 75 16.88 4.67 12.99
CA ARG A 75 17.27 3.88 11.80
C ARG A 75 18.74 3.50 11.84
N ALA A 76 19.11 2.45 11.13
CA ALA A 76 20.53 2.11 10.97
C ALA A 76 21.34 3.23 10.31
N GLU A 77 20.77 3.94 9.32
CA GLU A 77 21.42 5.08 8.66
C GLU A 77 21.27 6.43 9.40
N ASP A 78 20.26 6.54 10.27
CA ASP A 78 20.02 7.71 11.10
C ASP A 78 19.65 7.29 12.54
N PRO A 79 20.66 7.05 13.39
CA PRO A 79 20.45 6.63 14.78
C PRO A 79 19.74 7.67 15.66
N ASN A 80 19.62 8.92 15.20
CA ASN A 80 18.93 9.99 15.90
C ASN A 80 17.53 10.26 15.34
N TYR A 81 17.10 9.52 14.31
CA TYR A 81 15.78 9.69 13.74
C TYR A 81 14.70 9.39 14.80
N GLU A 82 14.07 10.45 15.27
CA GLU A 82 12.87 10.39 16.10
C GLU A 82 11.64 10.52 15.20
N PRO A 83 10.79 9.49 15.14
CA PRO A 83 9.70 9.45 14.20
C PRO A 83 8.54 10.38 14.61
N ILE A 84 7.75 10.05 15.64
CA ILE A 84 6.68 10.92 16.16
C ILE A 84 7.07 11.39 17.55
N PRO A 85 7.33 12.69 17.76
CA PRO A 85 7.47 13.27 19.08
C PRO A 85 6.22 13.02 19.94
N ASP A 86 6.38 12.70 21.23
CA ASP A 86 5.26 12.38 22.12
C ASP A 86 4.14 13.43 22.11
N ASN A 87 4.52 14.72 22.04
CA ASN A 87 3.58 15.83 22.00
C ASN A 87 2.77 15.94 20.70
N LEU A 88 3.17 15.24 19.63
CA LEU A 88 2.49 15.19 18.33
C LEU A 88 1.67 13.90 18.13
N ILE A 89 1.69 12.96 19.09
CA ILE A 89 0.88 11.74 19.01
C ILE A 89 -0.62 12.04 18.80
N PRO A 90 -1.27 12.96 19.56
CA PRO A 90 -2.69 13.26 19.34
C PRO A 90 -2.98 13.79 17.93
N GLU A 91 -2.15 14.73 17.45
CA GLU A 91 -2.30 15.27 16.09
C GLU A 91 -2.08 14.19 15.02
N THR A 92 -1.15 13.27 15.27
CA THR A 92 -0.87 12.15 14.36
C THR A 92 -2.05 11.20 14.23
N ILE A 93 -2.71 10.87 15.34
CA ILE A 93 -3.93 10.06 15.33
C ILE A 93 -5.02 10.76 14.54
N ASP A 94 -5.26 12.05 14.81
CA ASP A 94 -6.31 12.80 14.15
C ASP A 94 -6.04 12.96 12.64
N PHE A 95 -4.77 13.12 12.25
CA PHE A 95 -4.37 13.14 10.85
C PHE A 95 -4.62 11.79 10.16
N ALA A 96 -4.14 10.68 10.74
CA ALA A 96 -4.37 9.34 10.19
C ALA A 96 -5.88 9.04 10.06
N LEU A 97 -6.67 9.40 11.08
CA LEU A 97 -8.12 9.24 11.05
C LEU A 97 -8.79 10.09 9.97
N SER A 98 -8.30 11.31 9.72
CA SER A 98 -8.78 12.10 8.60
C SER A 98 -8.56 11.35 7.29
N LEU A 99 -7.35 10.86 7.02
CA LEU A 99 -7.05 10.13 5.78
C LEU A 99 -7.90 8.86 5.62
N LEU A 100 -8.02 8.06 6.68
CA LEU A 100 -8.78 6.80 6.69
C LEU A 100 -10.28 7.04 6.53
N ASN A 101 -10.84 8.03 7.23
CA ASN A 101 -12.26 8.34 7.11
C ASN A 101 -12.59 8.99 5.76
N ASP A 102 -11.64 9.68 5.14
CA ASP A 102 -11.77 10.18 3.76
C ASP A 102 -11.82 9.00 2.78
N ALA A 103 -10.94 8.00 2.94
CA ALA A 103 -10.98 6.73 2.21
C ALA A 103 -12.33 6.01 2.35
N ALA A 104 -12.83 5.86 3.58
CA ALA A 104 -14.13 5.24 3.83
C ALA A 104 -15.28 5.95 3.10
N ARG A 105 -15.27 7.30 3.08
CA ARG A 105 -16.32 8.09 2.42
C ARG A 105 -16.36 7.90 0.92
N VAL A 106 -15.24 7.52 0.30
CA VAL A 106 -15.17 7.22 -1.14
C VAL A 106 -15.30 5.73 -1.44
N GLY A 107 -15.59 4.90 -0.44
CA GLY A 107 -15.88 3.47 -0.62
C GLY A 107 -14.66 2.57 -0.57
N ILE A 108 -13.55 2.98 0.05
CA ILE A 108 -12.44 2.10 0.41
C ILE A 108 -12.81 1.41 1.73
N ASP A 109 -12.83 0.07 1.70
CA ASP A 109 -13.27 -0.76 2.82
C ASP A 109 -12.08 -1.29 3.63
N THR A 110 -10.96 -1.60 2.95
CA THR A 110 -9.77 -2.18 3.58
C THR A 110 -8.48 -1.51 3.09
N ILE A 111 -7.54 -1.32 4.01
CA ILE A 111 -6.17 -0.89 3.71
C ILE A 111 -5.18 -1.91 4.29
N VAL A 112 -4.22 -2.30 3.48
CA VAL A 112 -3.08 -3.13 3.87
C VAL A 112 -1.88 -2.23 4.11
N ASP A 113 -1.48 -2.12 5.38
CA ASP A 113 -0.32 -1.35 5.80
C ASP A 113 0.97 -2.18 5.70
N LEU A 114 1.83 -1.81 4.75
CA LEU A 114 3.08 -2.52 4.48
C LEU A 114 4.29 -1.95 5.24
N THR A 115 4.10 -1.33 6.40
CA THR A 115 5.17 -0.80 7.25
C THR A 115 5.68 -1.84 8.28
N PRO A 116 6.62 -2.76 7.98
CA PRO A 116 6.94 -3.94 8.81
C PRO A 116 7.41 -3.67 10.25
N HIS A 117 7.61 -2.41 10.63
CA HIS A 117 7.82 -1.96 12.00
C HIS A 117 6.96 -0.73 12.25
N ARG A 118 6.11 -0.76 13.28
CA ARG A 118 5.11 0.27 13.53
C ARG A 118 4.71 0.31 15.02
N PRO A 119 4.25 1.45 15.56
CA PRO A 119 3.71 1.53 16.91
C PRO A 119 2.33 0.86 16.98
N ILE A 120 2.27 -0.45 17.20
CA ILE A 120 1.01 -1.20 17.06
C ILE A 120 -0.09 -0.75 18.04
N ASP A 121 0.29 -0.24 19.22
CA ASP A 121 -0.66 0.32 20.20
C ASP A 121 -1.38 1.58 19.64
N LEU A 122 -0.67 2.36 18.82
CA LEU A 122 -1.22 3.52 18.14
C LEU A 122 -2.16 3.11 17.01
N TYR A 123 -1.80 2.07 16.26
CA TYR A 123 -2.68 1.47 15.25
C TYR A 123 -3.96 0.95 15.89
N GLU A 124 -3.90 0.32 17.07
CA GLU A 124 -5.09 -0.13 17.80
C GLU A 124 -6.04 1.04 18.14
N LYS A 125 -5.48 2.17 18.60
CA LYS A 125 -6.26 3.39 18.90
C LYS A 125 -6.93 3.97 17.64
N ILE A 126 -6.22 3.94 16.50
CA ILE A 126 -6.71 4.45 15.21
C ILE A 126 -7.79 3.52 14.65
N ALA A 127 -7.53 2.22 14.57
CA ALA A 127 -8.40 1.24 13.95
C ALA A 127 -9.78 1.15 14.63
N LYS A 128 -9.85 1.38 15.95
CA LYS A 128 -11.12 1.44 16.70
C LYS A 128 -12.01 2.66 16.37
N ARG A 129 -11.47 3.65 15.66
CA ARG A 129 -12.12 4.96 15.39
C ARG A 129 -12.38 5.22 13.90
N THR A 130 -12.16 4.22 13.04
CA THR A 130 -12.44 4.28 11.60
C THR A 130 -13.21 3.02 11.19
N PRO A 131 -14.10 3.08 10.17
CA PRO A 131 -14.73 1.88 9.63
C PRO A 131 -13.83 1.07 8.68
N VAL A 132 -12.66 1.60 8.30
CA VAL A 132 -11.72 0.91 7.39
C VAL A 132 -11.04 -0.24 8.13
N ASN A 133 -11.06 -1.44 7.52
CA ASN A 133 -10.27 -2.55 7.99
C ASN A 133 -8.78 -2.26 7.77
N ILE A 134 -7.94 -2.52 8.78
CA ILE A 134 -6.49 -2.30 8.67
C ILE A 134 -5.79 -3.64 8.83
N ILE A 135 -5.19 -4.15 7.75
CA ILE A 135 -4.33 -5.33 7.76
C ILE A 135 -2.89 -4.84 7.92
N VAL A 136 -2.20 -5.28 8.96
CA VAL A 136 -0.79 -4.90 9.18
C VAL A 136 0.15 -6.02 8.74
N SER A 137 1.36 -5.64 8.33
CA SER A 137 2.40 -6.59 7.94
C SER A 137 3.29 -7.09 9.09
N THR A 138 4.08 -8.12 8.83
CA THR A 138 5.34 -8.41 9.54
C THR A 138 6.50 -8.27 8.55
N GLY A 139 7.74 -8.52 8.98
CA GLY A 139 8.88 -8.72 8.08
C GLY A 139 9.98 -7.67 8.21
N PHE A 140 10.66 -7.40 7.11
CA PHE A 140 11.90 -6.62 7.07
C PHE A 140 11.87 -5.68 5.87
N TYR A 141 12.13 -4.40 6.10
CA TYR A 141 12.28 -3.44 5.02
C TYR A 141 13.74 -3.33 4.58
N ARG A 142 14.07 -2.29 3.80
CA ARG A 142 15.45 -1.95 3.43
C ARG A 142 16.32 -1.86 4.68
N ARG A 143 17.48 -2.51 4.65
CA ARG A 143 18.34 -2.70 5.83
C ARG A 143 18.69 -1.37 6.49
N LEU A 144 19.09 -0.38 5.70
CA LEU A 144 19.51 0.94 6.18
C LEU A 144 18.37 1.78 6.75
N LYS A 145 17.14 1.59 6.23
CA LYS A 145 15.91 2.29 6.69
C LYS A 145 15.20 1.58 7.85
N SER A 146 15.67 0.40 8.24
CA SER A 146 15.10 -0.39 9.33
C SER A 146 15.71 0.00 10.68
N PRO A 147 15.01 -0.25 11.80
CA PRO A 147 15.61 -0.13 13.12
C PRO A 147 16.86 -0.99 13.27
N SER A 148 17.88 -0.52 13.99
CA SER A 148 19.17 -1.22 14.11
C SER A 148 19.02 -2.66 14.57
N TRP A 149 18.12 -2.95 15.51
CA TRP A 149 17.88 -4.33 15.97
C TRP A 149 17.37 -5.29 14.88
N LYS A 150 16.64 -4.79 13.86
CA LYS A 150 16.28 -5.59 12.67
C LYS A 150 17.43 -5.62 11.68
N ALA A 151 18.11 -4.49 11.47
CA ALA A 151 19.21 -4.38 10.51
C ALA A 151 20.43 -5.23 10.92
N ASP A 152 20.66 -5.42 12.21
CA ASP A 152 21.76 -6.19 12.80
C ASP A 152 21.42 -7.67 12.97
N MET A 153 20.16 -8.07 12.71
CA MET A 153 19.76 -9.47 12.73
C MET A 153 20.41 -10.18 11.55
N GLU A 154 21.32 -11.12 11.83
CA GLU A 154 22.10 -11.87 10.81
C GLU A 154 21.72 -13.34 10.72
N ASP A 155 21.03 -13.88 11.73
CA ASP A 155 20.57 -15.27 11.76
C ASP A 155 19.19 -15.39 11.10
N GLU A 156 19.16 -16.16 10.01
CA GLU A 156 17.96 -16.43 9.23
C GLU A 156 16.85 -17.11 10.05
N ASN A 157 17.20 -17.92 11.06
CA ASN A 157 16.23 -18.56 11.95
C ASN A 157 15.58 -17.57 12.91
N GLN A 158 16.33 -16.54 13.35
CA GLN A 158 15.79 -15.47 14.18
C GLN A 158 14.82 -14.59 13.38
N MET A 159 15.14 -14.30 12.12
CA MET A 159 14.25 -13.56 11.22
C MET A 159 12.92 -14.31 11.01
N GLU A 160 12.99 -15.62 10.75
CA GLU A 160 11.81 -16.47 10.60
C GLU A 160 10.99 -16.53 11.90
N ALA A 161 11.64 -16.76 13.04
CA ALA A 161 10.97 -16.85 14.34
C ALA A 161 10.24 -15.56 14.70
N LEU A 162 10.82 -14.39 14.40
CA LEU A 162 10.16 -13.10 14.57
C LEU A 162 8.88 -13.02 13.74
N MET A 163 8.97 -13.29 12.43
CA MET A 163 7.81 -13.24 11.53
C MET A 163 6.74 -14.25 11.95
N LEU A 164 7.12 -15.48 12.29
CA LEU A 164 6.18 -16.50 12.76
C LEU A 164 5.45 -16.05 14.02
N LYS A 165 6.16 -15.48 15.00
CA LYS A 165 5.56 -14.96 16.22
C LYS A 165 4.53 -13.86 15.93
N GLU A 166 4.87 -12.89 15.10
CA GLU A 166 3.96 -11.80 14.73
C GLU A 166 2.73 -12.29 13.93
N LEU A 167 2.89 -13.39 13.17
CA LEU A 167 1.82 -14.00 12.39
C LEU A 167 0.89 -14.90 13.22
N THR A 168 1.38 -15.55 14.27
CA THR A 168 0.61 -16.57 15.02
C THR A 168 0.21 -16.12 16.42
N GLU A 169 0.99 -15.26 17.07
CA GLU A 169 0.78 -14.83 18.46
C GLU A 169 0.39 -13.36 18.55
N GLY A 170 1.17 -12.47 17.91
CA GLY A 170 0.90 -11.04 17.85
C GLY A 170 2.16 -10.16 17.85
N ILE A 171 1.97 -8.87 17.56
CA ILE A 171 3.02 -7.86 17.40
C ILE A 171 3.24 -7.10 18.71
N ASP A 172 4.50 -6.85 19.07
CA ASP A 172 4.94 -6.03 20.22
C ASP A 172 4.21 -6.35 21.55
N GLY A 173 3.96 -7.64 21.81
CA GLY A 173 3.30 -8.11 23.04
C GLY A 173 1.78 -7.94 23.06
N THR A 174 1.18 -7.43 21.99
CA THR A 174 -0.27 -7.42 21.78
C THR A 174 -0.77 -8.76 21.23
N LYS A 175 -2.09 -8.92 21.08
CA LYS A 175 -2.72 -10.04 20.36
C LYS A 175 -3.02 -9.73 18.88
N ILE A 176 -2.58 -8.57 18.40
CA ILE A 176 -2.80 -8.14 17.02
C ILE A 176 -1.78 -8.86 16.15
N ARG A 177 -2.27 -9.73 15.26
CA ARG A 177 -1.43 -10.52 14.36
C ARG A 177 -1.27 -9.81 13.01
N ALA A 178 -0.12 -10.00 12.38
CA ALA A 178 0.07 -9.59 11.00
C ALA A 178 -0.78 -10.45 10.04
N GLY A 179 -1.31 -9.83 8.99
CA GLY A 179 -2.06 -10.52 7.92
C GLY A 179 -1.26 -10.70 6.63
N ILE A 180 -0.06 -10.10 6.53
CA ILE A 180 0.81 -10.17 5.36
C ILE A 180 2.29 -10.05 5.77
N ILE A 181 3.21 -10.58 4.97
CA ILE A 181 4.66 -10.38 5.14
C ILE A 181 5.14 -9.31 4.17
N LYS A 182 5.91 -8.31 4.63
CA LYS A 182 6.62 -7.36 3.76
C LYS A 182 8.12 -7.64 3.81
N ILE A 183 8.73 -7.79 2.64
CA ILE A 183 10.18 -7.88 2.46
C ILE A 183 10.66 -6.87 1.42
N ALA A 184 11.94 -6.51 1.43
CA ALA A 184 12.47 -5.51 0.51
C ALA A 184 13.83 -5.91 -0.06
N GLN A 185 14.05 -5.53 -1.32
CA GLN A 185 15.36 -5.49 -1.94
C GLN A 185 15.77 -4.04 -2.19
N GLU A 186 17.04 -3.75 -1.99
CA GLU A 186 17.70 -2.53 -2.37
C GLU A 186 18.65 -2.77 -3.56
N GLY A 187 18.65 -1.85 -4.53
CA GLY A 187 19.55 -1.91 -5.68
C GLY A 187 19.23 -3.02 -6.68
N GLY A 188 20.22 -3.35 -7.53
CA GLY A 188 20.02 -4.18 -8.72
C GLY A 188 19.98 -5.69 -8.49
N THR A 189 20.51 -6.19 -7.37
CA THR A 189 20.56 -7.62 -7.04
C THR A 189 20.40 -7.82 -5.54
N LEU A 190 19.85 -8.96 -5.12
CA LEU A 190 19.77 -9.30 -3.69
C LEU A 190 21.16 -9.44 -3.05
N SER A 191 21.40 -8.64 -2.02
CA SER A 191 22.52 -8.82 -1.09
C SER A 191 22.38 -10.11 -0.29
N ASP A 192 23.46 -10.53 0.37
CA ASP A 192 23.43 -11.75 1.20
C ASP A 192 22.49 -11.64 2.39
N TRP A 193 22.35 -10.44 2.96
CA TRP A 193 21.38 -10.18 4.03
C TRP A 193 19.95 -10.29 3.52
N GLU A 194 19.64 -9.70 2.36
CA GLU A 194 18.30 -9.80 1.77
C GLU A 194 17.96 -11.24 1.36
N LYS A 195 18.92 -12.01 0.84
CA LYS A 195 18.70 -13.44 0.56
C LYS A 195 18.28 -14.21 1.81
N LYS A 196 18.86 -13.91 2.97
CA LYS A 196 18.45 -14.50 4.26
C LYS A 196 17.01 -14.10 4.60
N VAL A 197 16.71 -12.80 4.55
CA VAL A 197 15.37 -12.25 4.79
C VAL A 197 14.32 -12.91 3.89
N PHE A 198 14.59 -13.03 2.58
CA PHE A 198 13.68 -13.64 1.61
C PHE A 198 13.43 -15.12 1.91
N ARG A 199 14.48 -15.89 2.26
CA ARG A 199 14.31 -17.31 2.64
C ARG A 199 13.56 -17.46 3.96
N ALA A 200 13.83 -16.62 4.95
CA ALA A 200 13.11 -16.61 6.22
C ALA A 200 11.62 -16.30 6.00
N ALA A 201 11.31 -15.28 5.18
CA ALA A 201 9.93 -14.92 4.83
C ALA A 201 9.22 -16.02 4.05
N ALA A 202 9.93 -16.68 3.12
CA ALA A 202 9.42 -17.83 2.40
C ALA A 202 9.03 -18.98 3.34
N ARG A 203 9.87 -19.31 4.33
CA ARG A 203 9.54 -20.36 5.31
C ARG A 203 8.39 -19.96 6.23
N ALA A 204 8.36 -18.71 6.71
CA ALA A 204 7.26 -18.19 7.51
C ALA A 204 5.92 -18.20 6.74
N SER A 205 5.94 -17.77 5.47
CA SER A 205 4.79 -17.83 4.56
C SER A 205 4.30 -19.25 4.37
N LYS A 206 5.21 -20.20 4.11
CA LYS A 206 4.88 -21.62 3.93
C LYS A 206 4.28 -22.24 5.19
N ALA A 207 4.80 -21.90 6.36
CA ALA A 207 4.35 -22.44 7.64
C ALA A 207 2.96 -21.93 8.05
N THR A 208 2.60 -20.71 7.65
CA THR A 208 1.35 -20.04 8.07
C THR A 208 0.31 -19.93 6.94
N GLY A 209 0.74 -20.16 5.71
CA GLY A 209 -0.02 -19.84 4.51
C GLY A 209 -0.23 -18.34 4.30
N THR A 210 0.45 -17.46 5.02
CA THR A 210 0.30 -16.01 4.91
C THR A 210 0.99 -15.49 3.64
N PRO A 211 0.33 -14.64 2.83
CA PRO A 211 0.94 -14.10 1.63
C PRO A 211 2.00 -13.03 1.93
N MET A 212 2.74 -12.63 0.90
CA MET A 212 3.79 -11.62 1.02
C MET A 212 3.76 -10.59 -0.11
N ALA A 213 4.15 -9.38 0.24
CA ALA A 213 4.45 -8.30 -0.70
C ALA A 213 5.94 -7.97 -0.65
N THR A 214 6.54 -7.65 -1.79
CA THR A 214 7.95 -7.27 -1.89
C THR A 214 8.10 -5.82 -2.32
N HIS A 215 9.02 -5.06 -1.73
CA HIS A 215 9.55 -3.86 -2.37
C HIS A 215 10.52 -4.31 -3.46
N THR A 216 10.11 -4.14 -4.72
CA THR A 216 10.76 -4.81 -5.85
C THR A 216 11.95 -4.03 -6.41
N GLY A 217 13.10 -4.69 -6.45
CA GLY A 217 14.23 -4.28 -7.29
C GLY A 217 14.24 -5.13 -8.56
N ASN A 218 14.93 -6.27 -8.50
CA ASN A 218 14.94 -7.26 -9.57
C ASN A 218 13.79 -8.26 -9.38
N ALA A 219 12.67 -8.01 -10.06
CA ALA A 219 11.44 -8.79 -9.96
C ALA A 219 11.67 -10.30 -10.16
N PHE A 220 12.47 -10.68 -11.16
CA PHE A 220 12.71 -12.09 -11.47
C PHE A 220 13.59 -12.77 -10.44
N GLU A 221 14.65 -12.12 -9.96
CA GLU A 221 15.52 -12.68 -8.92
C GLU A 221 14.76 -12.93 -7.61
N GLN A 222 13.92 -11.97 -7.21
CA GLN A 222 13.04 -12.10 -6.04
C GLN A 222 12.08 -13.27 -6.19
N PHE A 223 11.33 -13.30 -7.31
CA PHE A 223 10.37 -14.35 -7.59
C PHE A 223 11.02 -15.74 -7.61
N ASP A 224 12.14 -15.88 -8.34
CA ASP A 224 12.87 -17.14 -8.48
C ASP A 224 13.35 -17.67 -7.12
N LEU A 225 13.90 -16.80 -6.26
CA LEU A 225 14.33 -17.19 -4.92
C LEU A 225 13.15 -17.67 -4.06
N LEU A 226 12.04 -16.93 -4.06
CA LEU A 226 10.86 -17.28 -3.27
C LEU A 226 10.26 -18.62 -3.72
N VAL A 227 10.09 -18.82 -5.02
CA VAL A 227 9.55 -20.06 -5.59
C VAL A 227 10.49 -21.24 -5.35
N LYS A 228 11.81 -21.07 -5.53
CA LYS A 228 12.80 -22.12 -5.20
C LYS A 228 12.81 -22.48 -3.71
N THR A 229 12.43 -21.55 -2.85
CA THR A 229 12.27 -21.80 -1.41
C THR A 229 10.91 -22.43 -1.07
N GLY A 230 10.05 -22.64 -2.07
CA GLY A 230 8.79 -23.35 -1.98
C GLY A 230 7.58 -22.48 -1.66
N VAL A 231 7.65 -21.17 -1.90
CA VAL A 231 6.49 -20.27 -1.82
C VAL A 231 5.58 -20.52 -3.02
N ASN A 232 4.28 -20.63 -2.76
CA ASN A 232 3.27 -20.65 -3.81
C ASN A 232 3.27 -19.29 -4.55
N PRO A 233 3.49 -19.24 -5.88
CA PRO A 233 3.45 -18.00 -6.65
C PRO A 233 2.20 -17.15 -6.39
N HIS A 234 1.05 -17.79 -6.18
CA HIS A 234 -0.23 -17.11 -5.92
C HIS A 234 -0.28 -16.30 -4.61
N LYS A 235 0.78 -16.38 -3.79
CA LYS A 235 0.96 -15.66 -2.52
C LYS A 235 2.03 -14.58 -2.58
N ILE A 236 2.56 -14.29 -3.76
CA ILE A 236 3.60 -13.28 -3.98
C ILE A 236 2.98 -12.08 -4.70
N LEU A 237 3.13 -10.91 -4.08
CA LEU A 237 2.85 -9.60 -4.68
C LEU A 237 4.18 -8.87 -4.87
N LEU A 238 4.52 -8.53 -6.11
CA LEU A 238 5.68 -7.69 -6.40
C LEU A 238 5.22 -6.23 -6.53
N SER A 239 5.63 -5.36 -5.60
CA SER A 239 5.29 -3.93 -5.57
C SER A 239 6.14 -3.10 -6.54
N HIS A 240 5.72 -1.88 -6.86
CA HIS A 240 6.48 -0.90 -7.65
C HIS A 240 6.95 -1.41 -9.03
N VAL A 241 6.24 -2.37 -9.64
CA VAL A 241 6.73 -3.01 -10.88
C VAL A 241 6.68 -2.09 -12.10
N ASP A 242 6.03 -0.93 -11.98
CA ASP A 242 5.97 0.11 -13.00
C ASP A 242 7.18 1.04 -12.98
N VAL A 243 7.88 1.20 -11.84
CA VAL A 243 8.97 2.16 -11.67
C VAL A 243 10.11 1.87 -12.65
N GLY A 244 10.52 2.90 -13.39
CA GLY A 244 11.68 2.86 -14.28
C GLY A 244 11.54 1.96 -15.51
N ARG A 245 10.31 1.59 -15.90
CA ARG A 245 10.06 0.66 -17.01
C ARG A 245 9.21 1.30 -18.11
N LYS A 246 9.55 0.96 -19.35
CA LYS A 246 8.77 1.31 -20.56
C LYS A 246 8.36 0.03 -21.29
N GLY A 247 7.06 -0.16 -21.49
CA GLY A 247 6.51 -1.37 -22.12
C GLY A 247 6.44 -2.57 -21.18
N ILE A 248 6.09 -3.75 -21.71
CA ILE A 248 5.98 -5.00 -20.94
C ILE A 248 7.33 -5.70 -20.86
N PRO A 249 7.94 -5.86 -19.67
CA PRO A 249 9.06 -6.77 -19.52
C PRO A 249 8.57 -8.23 -19.63
N GLY A 250 9.22 -9.03 -20.49
CA GLY A 250 8.88 -10.45 -20.65
C GLY A 250 9.00 -11.27 -19.35
N GLU A 251 9.84 -10.83 -18.42
CA GLU A 251 9.95 -11.41 -17.08
C GLU A 251 8.66 -11.27 -16.27
N LEU A 252 8.02 -10.09 -16.26
CA LEU A 252 6.80 -9.85 -15.50
C LEU A 252 5.63 -10.66 -16.06
N MET A 253 5.59 -10.84 -17.39
CA MET A 253 4.63 -11.71 -18.05
C MET A 253 4.79 -13.18 -17.62
N THR A 254 6.04 -13.60 -17.41
CA THR A 254 6.34 -14.96 -16.91
C THR A 254 5.88 -15.11 -15.46
N ILE A 255 6.21 -14.13 -14.61
CA ILE A 255 5.82 -14.09 -13.21
C ILE A 255 4.28 -14.11 -13.04
N ALA A 256 3.56 -13.31 -13.84
CA ALA A 256 2.09 -13.31 -13.84
C ALA A 256 1.51 -14.65 -14.30
N ARG A 257 2.13 -15.30 -15.30
CA ARG A 257 1.73 -16.62 -15.80
C ARG A 257 1.90 -17.72 -14.75
N GLU A 258 2.97 -17.65 -13.96
CA GLU A 258 3.21 -18.58 -12.85
C GLU A 258 2.26 -18.35 -11.67
N GLY A 259 1.57 -17.20 -11.63
CA GLY A 259 0.46 -16.95 -10.71
C GLY A 259 0.65 -15.80 -9.74
N SER A 260 1.84 -15.19 -9.69
CA SER A 260 2.11 -14.04 -8.83
C SER A 260 1.39 -12.78 -9.27
N TYR A 261 1.15 -11.89 -8.32
CA TYR A 261 0.53 -10.60 -8.55
C TYR A 261 1.61 -9.53 -8.75
N LEU A 262 1.25 -8.54 -9.58
CA LEU A 262 2.07 -7.41 -9.95
C LEU A 262 1.33 -6.15 -9.54
N GLU A 263 1.97 -5.35 -8.71
CA GLU A 263 1.38 -4.11 -8.20
C GLU A 263 1.96 -2.89 -8.89
N VAL A 264 1.04 -2.01 -9.27
CA VAL A 264 1.29 -0.72 -9.91
C VAL A 264 0.80 0.36 -8.96
N ASP A 265 1.72 1.06 -8.31
CA ASP A 265 1.42 1.86 -7.12
C ASP A 265 1.89 3.33 -7.21
N THR A 266 2.48 3.75 -8.32
CA THR A 266 2.95 5.14 -8.50
C THR A 266 1.86 6.11 -8.96
N PHE A 267 0.58 5.79 -8.75
CA PHE A 267 -0.53 6.63 -9.19
C PHE A 267 -0.47 8.04 -8.58
N GLY A 268 -0.26 9.05 -9.42
CA GLY A 268 -0.06 10.44 -9.01
C GLY A 268 1.42 10.82 -8.80
N GLN A 269 2.37 9.90 -8.95
CA GLN A 269 3.82 10.14 -8.92
C GLN A 269 4.39 10.18 -10.33
N GLU A 270 3.99 11.17 -11.13
CA GLU A 270 4.39 11.25 -12.54
C GLU A 270 5.91 11.42 -12.73
N PHE A 271 6.64 11.79 -11.66
CA PHE A 271 8.10 11.74 -11.61
C PHE A 271 8.66 10.31 -11.75
N TYR A 272 8.06 9.31 -11.11
CA TYR A 272 8.49 7.92 -11.20
C TYR A 272 7.99 7.26 -12.48
N THR A 273 6.68 7.39 -12.74
CA THR A 273 6.03 6.77 -13.90
C THR A 273 5.00 7.75 -14.47
N PRO A 274 5.26 8.34 -15.66
CA PRO A 274 4.30 9.22 -16.31
C PRO A 274 2.96 8.51 -16.56
N TRP A 275 1.85 9.24 -16.41
CA TRP A 275 0.50 8.65 -16.50
C TRP A 275 0.24 7.79 -17.75
N ASN A 276 0.70 8.26 -18.91
CA ASN A 276 0.54 7.53 -20.17
C ASN A 276 1.34 6.22 -20.20
N GLU A 277 2.52 6.20 -19.56
CA GLU A 277 3.34 5.00 -19.43
C GLU A 277 2.69 4.02 -18.44
N LEU A 278 2.17 4.51 -17.32
CA LEU A 278 1.41 3.73 -16.34
C LEU A 278 0.18 3.05 -16.96
N VAL A 279 -0.63 3.82 -17.71
CA VAL A 279 -1.82 3.31 -18.42
C VAL A 279 -1.42 2.25 -19.45
N ALA A 280 -0.40 2.53 -20.26
CA ALA A 280 0.09 1.58 -21.25
C ALA A 280 0.58 0.29 -20.58
N PHE A 281 1.28 0.40 -19.46
CA PHE A 281 1.78 -0.72 -18.68
C PHE A 281 0.64 -1.61 -18.17
N ILE A 282 -0.38 -1.06 -17.52
CA ILE A 282 -1.53 -1.84 -17.02
C ILE A 282 -2.31 -2.47 -18.18
N ARG A 283 -2.57 -1.70 -19.25
CA ARG A 283 -3.31 -2.17 -20.44
C ARG A 283 -2.65 -3.39 -21.06
N SER A 284 -1.32 -3.40 -21.07
CA SER A 284 -0.51 -4.45 -21.64
C SER A 284 -0.70 -5.82 -20.96
N PHE A 285 -0.85 -5.86 -19.64
CA PHE A 285 -1.20 -7.08 -18.91
C PHE A 285 -2.63 -7.51 -19.21
N CYS A 286 -3.54 -6.56 -19.28
CA CYS A 286 -4.95 -6.84 -19.56
C CYS A 286 -5.14 -7.43 -20.97
N ASP A 287 -4.45 -6.88 -21.98
CA ASP A 287 -4.49 -7.39 -23.36
C ASP A 287 -3.85 -8.77 -23.50
N ALA A 288 -2.88 -9.07 -22.65
CA ALA A 288 -2.28 -10.40 -22.53
C ALA A 288 -3.11 -11.39 -21.70
N GLY A 289 -4.27 -10.98 -21.15
CA GLY A 289 -5.15 -11.84 -20.36
C GLY A 289 -4.80 -11.96 -18.87
N PHE A 290 -3.93 -11.09 -18.35
CA PHE A 290 -3.43 -11.09 -16.97
C PHE A 290 -4.01 -9.96 -16.10
N ALA A 291 -5.18 -9.41 -16.45
CA ALA A 291 -5.87 -8.42 -15.61
C ALA A 291 -6.12 -8.95 -14.17
N ASN A 292 -6.32 -10.26 -14.02
CA ASN A 292 -6.49 -10.95 -12.73
C ASN A 292 -5.18 -11.13 -11.93
N LYS A 293 -4.08 -10.52 -12.37
CA LYS A 293 -2.77 -10.50 -11.71
C LYS A 293 -2.26 -9.09 -11.46
N VAL A 294 -3.03 -8.07 -11.80
CA VAL A 294 -2.68 -6.66 -11.56
C VAL A 294 -3.39 -6.14 -10.32
N ILE A 295 -2.64 -5.55 -9.42
CA ILE A 295 -3.16 -4.78 -8.28
C ILE A 295 -2.76 -3.32 -8.49
N ILE A 296 -3.64 -2.38 -8.15
CA ILE A 296 -3.37 -0.94 -8.27
C ILE A 296 -3.52 -0.27 -6.92
N ASP A 297 -2.58 0.61 -6.62
CA ASP A 297 -2.46 1.29 -5.33
C ASP A 297 -1.87 2.69 -5.52
N ILE A 298 -1.60 3.40 -4.43
CA ILE A 298 -0.92 4.70 -4.49
C ILE A 298 0.37 4.76 -3.65
N ASP A 299 0.67 3.76 -2.83
CA ASP A 299 1.82 3.78 -1.91
C ASP A 299 1.89 5.12 -1.13
N SER A 300 0.78 5.48 -0.48
CA SER A 300 0.69 6.72 0.27
C SER A 300 1.56 6.61 1.52
N ASN A 301 2.62 7.41 1.55
CA ASN A 301 3.72 7.33 2.51
C ASN A 301 3.90 8.64 3.31
N TRP A 302 2.82 9.06 3.96
CA TRP A 302 2.86 10.18 4.90
C TRP A 302 3.64 9.80 6.17
N HIS A 303 4.56 10.67 6.57
CA HIS A 303 5.35 10.50 7.79
C HIS A 303 5.64 11.83 8.47
N TRP A 304 6.21 11.75 9.67
CA TRP A 304 6.76 12.88 10.38
C TRP A 304 8.27 12.89 10.26
N GLU A 305 8.82 14.04 9.89
CA GLU A 305 10.26 14.29 9.87
C GLU A 305 10.51 15.65 10.52
N ASN A 306 11.27 15.68 11.62
CA ASN A 306 11.58 16.88 12.37
C ASN A 306 10.34 17.72 12.78
N GLY A 307 9.25 17.04 13.14
CA GLY A 307 7.99 17.69 13.54
C GLY A 307 7.17 18.26 12.38
N GLN A 308 7.50 17.94 11.13
CA GLN A 308 6.71 18.30 9.95
C GLN A 308 6.13 17.07 9.28
N LYS A 309 4.93 17.21 8.71
CA LYS A 309 4.31 16.18 7.87
C LYS A 309 5.00 16.19 6.51
N VAL A 310 5.55 15.05 6.13
CA VAL A 310 6.26 14.84 4.86
C VAL A 310 5.57 13.71 4.11
N PHE A 311 5.50 13.86 2.78
CA PHE A 311 5.06 12.81 1.88
C PHE A 311 6.26 12.35 1.05
N GLU A 312 6.75 11.13 1.27
CA GLU A 312 8.01 10.66 0.66
C GLU A 312 7.88 10.51 -0.87
N GLY A 313 6.69 10.16 -1.37
CA GLY A 313 6.37 10.03 -2.79
C GLY A 313 6.19 11.35 -3.55
N ALA A 314 6.33 12.51 -2.90
CA ALA A 314 6.27 13.83 -3.57
C ALA A 314 7.53 14.12 -4.41
N GLY A 315 8.63 13.42 -4.13
CA GLY A 315 9.96 13.92 -4.44
C GLY A 315 10.20 15.30 -3.79
N PRO A 316 11.25 16.04 -4.19
CA PRO A 316 11.39 17.43 -3.77
C PRO A 316 10.13 18.22 -4.20
N PRO A 317 9.58 19.13 -3.37
CA PRO A 317 8.30 19.83 -3.62
C PRO A 317 8.25 20.64 -4.92
N TYR A 318 9.37 20.80 -5.60
CA TYR A 318 9.47 21.36 -6.95
C TYR A 318 8.93 20.42 -8.05
N PHE A 319 9.00 19.10 -7.86
CA PHE A 319 8.68 18.11 -8.90
C PHE A 319 7.22 17.69 -8.91
N ASP A 320 6.55 17.66 -7.75
CA ASP A 320 5.11 17.38 -7.65
C ASP A 320 4.39 18.36 -6.70
N PRO A 321 3.93 19.52 -7.20
CA PRO A 321 3.18 20.49 -6.40
C PRO A 321 1.81 19.97 -5.93
N ASN A 322 1.32 18.85 -6.48
CA ASN A 322 0.04 18.26 -6.12
C ASN A 322 0.18 17.07 -5.16
N ALA A 323 1.39 16.76 -4.68
CA ALA A 323 1.64 15.64 -3.79
C ALA A 323 0.73 15.63 -2.55
N ALA A 324 0.33 16.80 -2.05
CA ALA A 324 -0.61 16.94 -0.92
C ALA A 324 -2.04 16.41 -1.20
N SER A 325 -2.41 16.22 -2.47
CA SER A 325 -3.69 15.62 -2.86
C SER A 325 -3.67 14.08 -2.80
N ARG A 326 -2.48 13.47 -2.63
CA ARG A 326 -2.29 12.02 -2.61
C ARG A 326 -2.56 11.45 -1.21
N THR A 327 -3.85 11.36 -0.89
CA THR A 327 -4.39 10.59 0.24
C THR A 327 -4.88 9.23 -0.26
N PHE A 328 -5.19 8.29 0.63
CA PHE A 328 -5.83 7.01 0.26
C PHE A 328 -7.03 7.18 -0.69
N ALA A 329 -7.83 8.23 -0.49
CA ALA A 329 -8.99 8.51 -1.33
C ALA A 329 -8.64 8.83 -2.80
N TYR A 330 -7.42 9.28 -3.08
CA TYR A 330 -6.95 9.66 -4.43
C TYR A 330 -7.18 8.55 -5.46
N MET A 331 -7.03 7.28 -5.03
CA MET A 331 -7.25 6.15 -5.91
C MET A 331 -8.65 6.19 -6.54
N ILE A 332 -9.66 6.49 -5.75
CA ILE A 332 -11.06 6.53 -6.18
C ILE A 332 -11.45 7.89 -6.76
N THR A 333 -10.99 8.99 -6.18
CA THR A 333 -11.41 10.34 -6.57
C THR A 333 -10.78 10.84 -7.86
N ASP A 334 -9.57 10.38 -8.17
CA ASP A 334 -8.76 10.93 -9.26
C ASP A 334 -8.29 9.86 -10.23
N ALA A 335 -7.63 8.82 -9.73
CA ALA A 335 -7.00 7.81 -10.56
C ALA A 335 -8.01 6.90 -11.28
N VAL A 336 -9.03 6.36 -10.59
CA VAL A 336 -10.10 5.57 -11.23
C VAL A 336 -10.82 6.36 -12.33
N PRO A 337 -11.30 7.61 -12.11
CA PRO A 337 -11.89 8.41 -13.18
C PRO A 337 -10.95 8.63 -14.38
N ARG A 338 -9.65 8.82 -14.15
CA ARG A 338 -8.67 8.95 -15.23
C ARG A 338 -8.47 7.62 -15.97
N LEU A 339 -8.41 6.47 -15.27
CA LEU A 339 -8.33 5.14 -15.90
C LEU A 339 -9.56 4.87 -16.80
N LEU A 340 -10.76 5.19 -16.32
CA LEU A 340 -11.98 5.05 -17.11
C LEU A 340 -11.94 5.91 -18.39
N LYS A 341 -11.48 7.16 -18.28
CA LYS A 341 -11.25 8.04 -19.46
C LYS A 341 -10.18 7.49 -20.40
N SER A 342 -9.20 6.76 -19.88
CA SER A 342 -8.18 6.05 -20.66
C SER A 342 -8.65 4.72 -21.24
N GLY A 343 -9.92 4.33 -21.07
CA GLY A 343 -10.54 3.19 -21.74
C GLY A 343 -10.61 1.91 -20.91
N PHE A 344 -10.23 1.93 -19.64
CA PHE A 344 -10.51 0.81 -18.73
C PHE A 344 -12.01 0.71 -18.43
N SER A 345 -12.51 -0.50 -18.29
CA SER A 345 -13.88 -0.77 -17.86
C SER A 345 -13.99 -0.82 -16.34
N MET A 346 -15.18 -0.53 -15.78
CA MET A 346 -15.43 -0.74 -14.35
C MET A 346 -15.22 -2.19 -13.90
N LYS A 347 -15.38 -3.17 -14.80
CA LYS A 347 -15.07 -4.57 -14.50
C LYS A 347 -13.58 -4.78 -14.23
N GLU A 348 -12.71 -4.16 -15.04
CA GLU A 348 -11.26 -4.20 -14.82
C GLU A 348 -10.88 -3.47 -13.53
N ILE A 349 -11.47 -2.29 -13.27
CA ILE A 349 -11.26 -1.57 -12.01
C ILE A 349 -11.63 -2.43 -10.80
N ASN A 350 -12.81 -3.08 -10.82
CA ASN A 350 -13.22 -4.01 -9.76
C ASN A 350 -12.28 -5.23 -9.68
N THR A 351 -11.75 -5.69 -10.80
CA THR A 351 -10.77 -6.79 -10.80
C THR A 351 -9.52 -6.38 -10.01
N PHE A 352 -9.00 -5.17 -10.24
CA PHE A 352 -7.77 -4.69 -9.61
C PHE A 352 -7.95 -4.38 -8.11
N LEU A 353 -9.08 -3.78 -7.73
CA LEU A 353 -9.31 -3.24 -6.37
C LEU A 353 -10.13 -4.16 -5.46
N VAL A 354 -10.80 -5.20 -5.99
CA VAL A 354 -11.70 -6.07 -5.21
C VAL A 354 -11.38 -7.54 -5.44
N ASP A 355 -11.48 -8.02 -6.68
CA ASP A 355 -11.35 -9.46 -6.96
C ASP A 355 -9.93 -9.95 -6.71
N ASN A 356 -8.91 -9.21 -7.15
CA ASN A 356 -7.51 -9.59 -6.98
C ASN A 356 -7.07 -9.57 -5.51
N PRO A 357 -7.32 -8.50 -4.72
CA PRO A 357 -7.08 -8.50 -3.27
C PRO A 357 -7.76 -9.67 -2.55
N ARG A 358 -9.05 -9.92 -2.83
CA ARG A 358 -9.78 -11.08 -2.29
C ARG A 358 -9.08 -12.39 -2.63
N ASN A 359 -8.75 -12.62 -3.89
CA ASN A 359 -8.16 -13.86 -4.35
C ASN A 359 -6.75 -14.06 -3.76
N PHE A 360 -5.96 -12.99 -3.68
CA PHE A 360 -4.62 -13.01 -3.09
C PHE A 360 -4.64 -13.52 -1.64
N PHE A 361 -5.59 -13.06 -0.82
CA PHE A 361 -5.75 -13.57 0.54
C PHE A 361 -6.50 -14.91 0.64
N SER A 362 -7.30 -15.30 -0.36
CA SER A 362 -8.11 -16.53 -0.33
C SER A 362 -7.36 -17.79 -0.77
N ASN A 363 -6.28 -17.66 -1.54
CA ASN A 363 -5.59 -18.81 -2.12
C ASN A 363 -4.95 -19.68 -1.02
N ASN A 364 -5.46 -20.89 -0.86
CA ASN A 364 -4.80 -21.93 -0.08
C ASN A 364 -3.64 -22.52 -0.89
N ASP A 365 -2.63 -23.05 -0.20
CA ASP A 365 -1.64 -23.90 -0.82
C ASP A 365 -2.39 -25.18 -1.25
N LEU A 366 -2.72 -25.27 -2.54
CA LEU A 366 -3.31 -26.46 -3.16
C LEU A 366 -2.23 -27.53 -3.34
#